data_AF-A0A517SU43-F1
#
_entry.id   AF-A0A517SU43-F1
#
_cell.length_a   1.000
_cell.length_b   1.000
_cell.length_c   1.000
_cell.angle_alpha   90.00
_cell.angle_beta   90.00
_cell.angle_gamma   90.00
#
_symmetry.space_group_name_H-M   'P 1'
#
loop_
_entity.id
_entity.type
_entity.pdbx_description
1 polymer ?
#
loop_
_entity_poly.entity_id
_entity_poly.type
_entity_poly.pdbx_seq_one_letter_code
_entity_poly.pdbx_strand_id
1 'polypeptide(L)'
;MNCSARMRASAVILMVMATFCGGGATCLNRPATTFQQSPVVWNAPVAPALSDVIAAVNRTGAITQLSTNQGFMEVRSMPSLPKLTASIALQRPRQFRLKASPPLMVTDMVDIGSNDQVFWFEVPEGMMMKRTLYFADHESYQHVAQRSVLPIEPMWIADAFGLAEIDPNTVISGPTVRGDGKLEIHCQLVQPAGTMRRVYWIDSALGYVTDQYVYSASGALVAESHSARHEYFDDIGCALPHQVDLILAPVGGPPLSLRIEVGRYMVNQILGGDPNLFVMPQDAAQVVNIAQITNQPMSPAPGVSIEKTVPQDALPAYSAPLQAGTSSRFRPIGQPANSPAVQLGPTHYRNQ
;
A
#
# COMPACT_ATOMS: atom_id res chain seq x y z
N MET A 1 27.86 32.04 67.21
CA MET A 1 27.99 31.28 65.95
C MET A 1 26.59 30.84 65.53
N ASN A 2 26.03 31.39 64.43
CA ASN A 2 24.77 30.93 63.76
C ASN A 2 24.32 31.89 62.63
N CYS A 3 25.02 33.02 62.40
CA CYS A 3 24.64 33.98 61.36
C CYS A 3 25.02 33.55 59.94
N SER A 4 26.06 32.71 59.77
CA SER A 4 26.54 32.28 58.45
C SER A 4 25.70 31.17 57.81
N ALA A 5 25.07 30.30 58.62
CA ALA A 5 24.24 29.19 58.12
C ALA A 5 22.89 29.68 57.56
N ARG A 6 22.27 30.67 58.24
CA ARG A 6 21.00 31.25 57.79
C ARG A 6 21.13 32.02 56.48
N MET A 7 22.25 32.71 56.27
CA MET A 7 22.52 33.48 55.05
C MET A 7 22.73 32.58 53.82
N ARG A 8 23.36 31.41 54.00
CA ARG A 8 23.54 30.42 52.92
C ARG A 8 22.23 29.74 52.54
N ALA A 9 21.37 29.42 53.52
CA ALA A 9 20.07 28.82 53.26
C ALA A 9 19.14 29.77 52.48
N SER A 10 19.12 31.06 52.82
CA SER A 10 18.32 32.06 52.10
C SER A 10 18.79 32.26 50.65
N ALA A 11 20.10 32.22 50.39
CA ALA A 11 20.64 32.35 49.05
C ALA A 11 20.27 31.16 48.14
N VAL A 12 20.27 29.94 48.69
CA VAL A 12 19.88 28.73 47.94
C VAL A 12 18.38 28.74 47.61
N ILE A 13 17.53 29.16 48.55
CA ILE A 13 16.07 29.24 48.31
C ILE A 13 15.74 30.30 47.23
N LEU A 14 16.40 31.46 47.26
CA LEU A 14 16.23 32.50 46.24
C LEU A 14 16.70 32.03 44.86
N MET A 15 17.79 31.26 44.79
CA MET A 15 18.28 30.71 43.53
C MET A 15 17.32 29.64 42.97
N VAL A 16 16.77 28.75 43.79
CA VAL A 16 15.80 27.74 43.33
C VAL A 16 14.48 28.38 42.86
N MET A 17 14.02 29.44 43.55
CA MET A 17 12.78 30.13 43.15
C MET A 17 12.93 30.90 41.82
N ALA A 18 14.09 31.52 41.59
CA ALA A 18 14.38 32.20 40.33
C ALA A 18 14.42 31.23 39.13
N THR A 19 14.91 30.00 39.33
CA THR A 19 14.92 28.97 38.28
C THR A 19 13.52 28.41 37.99
N PHE A 20 12.63 28.39 38.99
CA PHE A 20 11.25 27.90 38.82
C PHE A 20 10.34 28.91 38.11
N CYS A 21 10.53 30.22 38.32
CA CYS A 21 9.76 31.26 37.63
C CYS A 21 10.20 31.52 36.18
N GLY A 22 11.41 31.09 35.78
CA GLY A 22 11.88 31.14 34.39
C GLY A 22 11.45 29.96 33.51
N GLY A 23 10.86 28.92 34.10
CA GLY A 23 10.42 27.69 33.42
C GLY A 23 9.00 27.77 32.85
N GLY A 24 8.46 28.98 32.61
CA GLY A 24 7.23 29.15 31.86
C GLY A 24 7.46 28.66 30.44
N ALA A 25 7.19 27.37 30.19
CA ALA A 25 7.11 26.81 28.86
C ALA A 25 6.09 27.64 28.09
N THR A 26 6.59 28.55 27.26
CA THR A 26 5.80 29.18 26.22
C THR A 26 5.41 28.04 25.28
N CYS A 27 4.28 27.41 25.59
CA CYS A 27 3.53 26.64 24.63
C CYS A 27 3.11 27.65 23.57
N LEU A 28 3.99 27.87 22.58
CA LEU A 28 3.62 28.48 21.32
C LEU A 28 2.36 27.76 20.88
N ASN A 29 1.23 28.49 20.89
CA ASN A 29 0.03 28.07 20.19
C ASN A 29 0.48 27.81 18.76
N ARG A 30 0.71 26.54 18.42
CA ARG A 30 0.82 26.14 17.02
C ARG A 30 -0.52 26.53 16.42
N PRO A 31 -0.57 27.47 15.45
CA PRO A 31 -1.81 27.70 14.74
C PRO A 31 -2.29 26.33 14.25
N ALA A 32 -3.58 26.04 14.45
CA ALA A 32 -4.17 24.85 13.86
C ALA A 32 -3.81 24.86 12.38
N THR A 33 -3.11 23.82 11.91
CA THR A 33 -2.77 23.69 10.50
C THR A 33 -4.10 23.73 9.75
N THR A 34 -4.34 24.81 9.00
CA THR A 34 -5.51 24.89 8.13
C THR A 34 -5.28 23.84 7.06
N PHE A 35 -5.92 22.67 7.19
CA PHE A 35 -5.84 21.63 6.19
C PHE A 35 -6.33 22.20 4.88
N GLN A 36 -5.42 22.31 3.90
CA GLN A 36 -5.80 22.77 2.59
C GLN A 36 -6.66 21.70 1.93
N GLN A 37 -7.92 22.06 1.66
CA GLN A 37 -8.85 21.15 1.00
C GLN A 37 -8.37 20.90 -0.42
N SER A 38 -8.36 19.63 -0.84
CA SER A 38 -8.05 19.28 -2.23
C SER A 38 -9.11 19.90 -3.16
N PRO A 39 -8.71 20.48 -4.30
CA PRO A 39 -9.65 21.01 -5.27
C PRO A 39 -10.46 19.87 -5.89
N VAL A 40 -11.75 20.13 -6.12
CA VAL A 40 -12.63 19.23 -6.86
C VAL A 40 -12.15 19.16 -8.31
N VAL A 41 -11.81 17.95 -8.76
CA VAL A 41 -11.38 17.66 -10.13
C VAL A 41 -12.58 17.35 -11.02
N TRP A 42 -13.57 16.63 -10.50
CA TRP A 42 -14.77 16.24 -11.24
C TRP A 42 -16.05 16.54 -10.48
N ASN A 43 -17.07 16.94 -11.24
CA ASN A 43 -18.43 17.12 -10.74
C ASN A 43 -19.23 15.83 -11.04
N ALA A 44 -19.35 14.93 -10.07
CA ALA A 44 -20.05 13.65 -10.25
C ALA A 44 -21.59 13.84 -10.27
N PRO A 45 -22.29 13.15 -11.20
CA PRO A 45 -22.86 11.86 -10.82
C PRO A 45 -22.50 10.69 -11.76
N VAL A 46 -21.70 10.92 -12.80
CA VAL A 46 -21.25 9.92 -13.78
C VAL A 46 -19.74 9.72 -13.66
N ALA A 47 -19.26 8.50 -13.93
CA ALA A 47 -17.82 8.22 -13.98
C ALA A 47 -17.13 9.11 -15.03
N PRO A 48 -16.02 9.80 -14.70
CA PRO A 48 -15.19 10.50 -15.68
C PRO A 48 -14.61 9.53 -16.72
N ALA A 49 -14.09 10.06 -17.83
CA ALA A 49 -13.40 9.21 -18.81
C ALA A 49 -12.15 8.57 -18.18
N LEU A 50 -11.81 7.34 -18.59
CA LEU A 50 -10.65 6.61 -18.07
C LEU A 50 -9.35 7.43 -18.18
N SER A 51 -9.15 8.11 -19.31
CA SER A 51 -7.99 8.98 -19.53
C SER A 51 -7.88 10.09 -18.50
N ASP A 52 -9.02 10.67 -18.10
CA ASP A 52 -9.04 11.77 -17.13
C ASP A 52 -8.73 11.24 -15.73
N VAL A 53 -9.28 10.08 -15.37
CA VAL A 53 -8.99 9.43 -14.09
C VAL A 53 -7.52 9.07 -13.97
N ILE A 54 -6.95 8.45 -15.01
CA ILE A 54 -5.52 8.12 -15.07
C ILE A 54 -4.68 9.40 -14.98
N ALA A 55 -5.02 10.45 -15.72
CA ALA A 55 -4.29 11.72 -15.67
C ALA A 55 -4.31 12.31 -14.26
N ALA A 56 -5.46 12.30 -13.58
CA ALA A 56 -5.60 12.84 -12.23
C ALA A 56 -4.79 12.06 -11.19
N VAL A 57 -4.81 10.72 -11.25
CA VAL A 57 -4.03 9.84 -10.38
C VAL A 57 -2.52 9.99 -10.64
N ASN A 58 -2.12 9.99 -11.92
CA ASN A 58 -0.72 10.03 -12.32
C ASN A 58 -0.08 11.42 -12.18
N ARG A 59 -0.81 12.46 -11.75
CA ARG A 59 -0.21 13.76 -11.35
C ARG A 59 0.88 13.60 -10.29
N THR A 60 0.75 12.57 -9.46
CA THR A 60 1.73 12.21 -8.44
C THR A 60 3.08 11.85 -9.05
N GLY A 61 3.17 11.62 -10.37
CA GLY A 61 4.40 11.52 -11.16
C GLY A 61 5.39 12.68 -10.95
N ALA A 62 4.89 13.87 -10.58
CA ALA A 62 5.73 15.02 -10.23
C ALA A 62 6.53 14.83 -8.93
N ILE A 63 6.21 13.81 -8.13
CA ILE A 63 6.90 13.46 -6.89
C ILE A 63 7.98 12.42 -7.22
N THR A 64 9.24 12.84 -7.25
CA THR A 64 10.39 11.95 -7.49
C THR A 64 11.04 11.50 -6.20
N GLN A 65 10.92 12.30 -5.13
CA GLN A 65 11.41 11.98 -3.80
C GLN A 65 10.33 12.29 -2.76
N LEU A 66 10.23 11.48 -1.73
CA LEU A 66 9.32 11.70 -0.60
C LEU A 66 9.99 11.21 0.67
N SER A 67 9.99 12.01 1.73
CA SER A 67 10.54 11.57 3.01
C SER A 67 9.81 12.13 4.22
N THR A 68 9.92 11.42 5.34
CA THR A 68 9.47 11.87 6.65
C THR A 68 10.30 11.22 7.76
N ASN A 69 10.59 11.97 8.81
CA ASN A 69 11.11 11.46 10.08
C ASN A 69 10.09 11.65 11.23
N GLN A 70 8.85 12.02 10.88
CA GLN A 70 7.74 12.23 11.81
C GLN A 70 6.67 11.17 11.57
N GLY A 71 7.08 9.91 11.48
CA GLY A 71 6.18 8.79 11.32
C GLY A 71 5.93 8.06 12.63
N PHE A 72 4.79 7.38 12.72
CA PHE A 72 4.54 6.36 13.70
C PHE A 72 4.02 5.09 13.04
N MET A 73 4.38 3.93 13.59
CA MET A 73 3.89 2.64 13.10
C MET A 73 3.33 1.78 14.23
N GLU A 74 2.18 1.15 13.98
CA GLU A 74 1.55 0.17 14.85
C GLU A 74 1.45 -1.15 14.08
N VAL A 75 2.05 -2.22 14.61
CA VAL A 75 1.94 -3.57 14.05
C VAL A 75 0.70 -4.23 14.64
N ARG A 76 -0.45 -4.06 13.99
CA ARG A 76 -1.75 -4.51 14.52
C ARG A 76 -1.89 -6.01 14.66
N SER A 77 -1.16 -6.79 13.86
CA SER A 77 -1.08 -8.24 14.04
C SER A 77 -0.29 -8.66 15.29
N MET A 78 0.42 -7.72 15.93
CA MET A 78 1.20 -7.93 17.15
C MET A 78 0.85 -6.86 18.20
N PRO A 79 -0.34 -6.96 18.84
CA PRO A 79 -0.86 -5.91 19.73
C PRO A 79 -0.03 -5.67 21.00
N SER A 80 0.91 -6.57 21.33
CA SER A 80 1.86 -6.39 22.42
C SER A 80 3.02 -5.43 22.09
N LEU A 81 3.23 -5.11 20.82
CA LEU A 81 4.27 -4.17 20.42
C LEU A 81 3.81 -2.74 20.70
N PRO A 82 4.65 -1.90 21.33
CA PRO A 82 4.34 -0.49 21.49
C PRO A 82 4.31 0.20 20.13
N LYS A 83 3.64 1.35 20.07
CA LYS A 83 3.71 2.25 18.92
C LYS A 83 5.16 2.63 18.66
N LEU A 84 5.61 2.43 17.42
CA LEU A 84 6.98 2.63 16.99
C LEU A 84 7.12 4.03 16.38
N THR A 85 8.30 4.62 16.54
CA THR A 85 8.68 5.80 15.74
C THR A 85 9.12 5.29 14.38
N ALA A 86 8.67 5.93 13.31
CA ALA A 86 8.97 5.52 11.95
C ALA A 86 9.59 6.66 11.13
N SER A 87 10.54 6.30 10.27
CA SER A 87 11.06 7.16 9.21
C SER A 87 10.81 6.50 7.86
N ILE A 88 10.44 7.31 6.87
CA ILE A 88 10.21 6.86 5.49
C ILE A 88 11.09 7.71 4.59
N ALA A 89 11.75 7.06 3.65
CA ALA A 89 12.42 7.69 2.54
C ALA A 89 12.08 6.94 1.25
N LEU A 90 11.83 7.70 0.19
CA LEU A 90 11.51 7.17 -1.11
C LEU A 90 12.16 8.04 -2.18
N GLN A 91 12.74 7.38 -3.16
CA GLN A 91 13.17 7.96 -4.42
C GLN A 91 12.76 7.04 -5.57
N ARG A 92 11.96 7.56 -6.49
CA ARG A 92 11.53 6.79 -7.66
C ARG A 92 12.74 6.44 -8.56
N PRO A 93 12.71 5.29 -9.26
CA PRO A 93 11.58 4.36 -9.34
C PRO A 93 11.56 3.25 -8.25
N ARG A 94 12.70 2.89 -7.65
CA ARG A 94 12.81 1.66 -6.85
C ARG A 94 13.45 1.82 -5.46
N GLN A 95 13.82 3.04 -5.08
CA GLN A 95 14.46 3.28 -3.81
C GLN A 95 13.40 3.61 -2.77
N PHE A 96 13.27 2.73 -1.78
CA PHE A 96 12.32 2.88 -0.68
C PHE A 96 12.94 2.38 0.61
N ARG A 97 12.67 3.06 1.71
CA ARG A 97 13.07 2.67 3.05
C ARG A 97 11.99 3.09 4.03
N LEU A 98 11.49 2.14 4.81
CA LEU A 98 10.71 2.36 6.01
C LEU A 98 11.45 1.70 7.15
N LYS A 99 11.83 2.50 8.14
CA LYS A 99 12.47 2.03 9.37
C LYS A 99 11.56 2.36 10.54
N ALA A 100 11.41 1.44 11.46
CA ALA A 100 10.64 1.67 12.67
C ALA A 100 11.29 1.06 13.91
N SER A 101 11.33 1.85 14.98
CA SER A 101 11.98 1.49 16.23
C SER A 101 11.09 1.83 17.44
N PRO A 102 11.21 1.06 18.53
CA PRO A 102 10.59 1.45 19.78
C PRO A 102 11.09 2.82 20.24
N PRO A 103 10.25 3.63 20.89
CA PRO A 103 10.68 4.89 21.48
C PRO A 103 11.90 4.68 22.38
N LEU A 104 12.90 5.57 22.27
CA LEU A 104 14.14 5.57 23.06
C LEU A 104 15.15 4.44 22.70
N MET A 105 14.85 3.58 21.73
CA MET A 105 15.82 2.60 21.22
C MET A 105 16.54 3.11 19.97
N VAL A 106 17.83 2.78 19.86
CA VAL A 106 18.66 3.09 18.68
C VAL A 106 18.52 2.03 17.60
N THR A 107 18.20 0.80 17.98
CA THR A 107 18.06 -0.32 17.06
C THR A 107 16.67 -0.35 16.44
N ASP A 108 16.63 -0.42 15.12
CA ASP A 108 15.40 -0.63 14.38
C ASP A 108 14.86 -2.03 14.67
N MET A 109 13.55 -2.11 14.84
CA MET A 109 12.85 -3.37 15.00
C MET A 109 12.31 -3.86 13.66
N VAL A 110 11.87 -2.93 12.81
CA VAL A 110 11.39 -3.22 11.47
C VAL A 110 12.19 -2.39 10.48
N ASP A 111 12.68 -3.04 9.44
CA ASP A 111 13.35 -2.39 8.32
C ASP A 111 12.83 -2.97 7.00
N ILE A 112 12.04 -2.19 6.28
CA ILE A 112 11.49 -2.55 4.99
C ILE A 112 12.15 -1.66 3.95
N GLY A 113 12.65 -2.22 2.86
CA GLY A 113 13.23 -1.38 1.83
C GLY A 113 13.40 -2.05 0.49
N SER A 114 13.86 -1.23 -0.44
CA SER A 114 14.09 -1.57 -1.83
C SER A 114 15.15 -0.64 -2.41
N ASN A 115 15.90 -1.14 -3.36
CA ASN A 115 16.76 -0.36 -4.24
C ASN A 115 16.66 -0.90 -5.67
N ASP A 116 17.61 -0.58 -6.54
CA ASP A 116 17.52 -0.99 -7.94
C ASP A 116 17.73 -2.51 -8.15
N GLN A 117 18.37 -3.18 -7.19
CA GLN A 117 18.76 -4.59 -7.29
C GLN A 117 17.88 -5.51 -6.44
N VAL A 118 17.66 -5.14 -5.18
CA VAL A 118 17.01 -6.00 -4.19
C VAL A 118 15.99 -5.22 -3.39
N PHE A 119 15.03 -5.97 -2.86
CA PHE A 119 14.20 -5.52 -1.76
C PHE A 119 14.39 -6.40 -0.54
N TRP A 120 14.04 -5.87 0.62
CA TRP A 120 14.17 -6.56 1.90
C TRP A 120 13.06 -6.20 2.88
N PHE A 121 12.90 -7.10 3.85
CA PHE A 121 11.97 -7.02 4.95
C PHE A 121 12.61 -7.66 6.18
N GLU A 122 13.06 -6.83 7.12
CA GLU A 122 13.64 -7.24 8.41
C GLU A 122 12.60 -7.10 9.51
N VAL A 123 12.39 -8.17 10.27
CA VAL A 123 11.45 -8.21 11.40
C VAL A 123 11.99 -9.05 12.57
N PRO A 124 11.53 -8.81 13.80
CA PRO A 124 11.87 -9.67 14.93
C PRO A 124 11.07 -10.96 14.86
N GLU A 125 11.74 -12.10 15.04
CA GLU A 125 11.11 -13.42 15.01
C GLU A 125 11.54 -14.33 16.17
N GLY A 126 10.66 -15.29 16.45
CA GLY A 126 10.85 -16.32 17.47
C GLY A 126 10.80 -15.77 18.90
N MET A 127 10.90 -16.69 19.88
CA MET A 127 10.83 -16.33 21.31
C MET A 127 11.96 -15.40 21.77
N MET A 128 13.08 -15.37 21.05
CA MET A 128 14.23 -14.52 21.36
C MET A 128 14.24 -13.19 20.60
N MET A 129 13.19 -12.85 19.83
CA MET A 129 13.09 -11.63 19.04
C MET A 129 14.35 -11.37 18.18
N LYS A 130 14.88 -12.42 17.56
CA LYS A 130 16.05 -12.30 16.69
C LYS A 130 15.62 -11.67 15.38
N ARG A 131 16.42 -10.74 14.86
CA ARG A 131 16.14 -10.07 13.59
C ARG A 131 16.39 -11.04 12.44
N THR A 132 15.32 -11.35 11.70
CA THR A 132 15.37 -12.11 10.45
C THR A 132 15.21 -11.13 9.30
N LEU A 133 16.19 -11.11 8.39
CA LEU A 133 16.17 -10.34 7.16
C LEU A 133 15.75 -11.23 6.01
N TYR A 134 14.57 -10.96 5.45
CA TYR A 134 14.11 -11.55 4.20
C TYR A 134 14.49 -10.63 3.05
N PHE A 135 15.01 -11.18 1.96
CA PHE A 135 15.34 -10.38 0.78
C PHE A 135 15.18 -11.18 -0.51
N ALA A 136 15.03 -10.49 -1.63
CA ALA A 136 15.16 -11.08 -2.96
C ALA A 136 15.57 -10.02 -3.98
N ASP A 137 16.17 -10.51 -5.06
CA ASP A 137 16.30 -9.76 -6.31
C ASP A 137 14.91 -9.62 -6.97
N HIS A 138 14.65 -8.45 -7.57
CA HIS A 138 13.35 -8.14 -8.17
C HIS A 138 12.97 -9.13 -9.28
N GLU A 139 13.89 -9.43 -10.18
CA GLU A 139 13.61 -10.30 -11.33
C GLU A 139 13.36 -11.75 -10.88
N SER A 140 14.19 -12.24 -9.97
CA SER A 140 14.07 -13.58 -9.40
C SER A 140 12.76 -13.76 -8.65
N TYR A 141 12.32 -12.75 -7.91
CA TYR A 141 11.07 -12.80 -7.14
C TYR A 141 9.81 -12.89 -8.03
N GLN A 142 9.84 -12.33 -9.24
CA GLN A 142 8.72 -12.43 -10.19
C GLN A 142 8.46 -13.85 -10.68
N HIS A 143 9.43 -14.76 -10.51
CA HIS A 143 9.31 -16.18 -10.85
C HIS A 143 8.80 -17.04 -9.68
N VAL A 144 8.68 -16.48 -8.47
CA VAL A 144 8.22 -17.21 -7.28
C VAL A 144 6.71 -17.39 -7.33
N ALA A 145 6.26 -18.61 -7.63
CA ALA A 145 4.84 -18.96 -7.69
C ALA A 145 4.15 -18.96 -6.33
N GLN A 146 4.83 -19.42 -5.28
CA GLN A 146 4.28 -19.50 -3.93
C GLN A 146 4.98 -18.50 -3.00
N ARG A 147 4.29 -17.38 -2.78
CA ARG A 147 4.78 -16.25 -1.98
C ARG A 147 4.35 -16.38 -0.52
N SER A 148 5.02 -17.28 0.20
CA SER A 148 4.68 -17.66 1.59
C SER A 148 5.24 -16.72 2.67
N VAL A 149 6.24 -15.90 2.35
CA VAL A 149 6.81 -14.91 3.27
C VAL A 149 6.24 -13.53 2.98
N LEU A 150 6.52 -12.99 1.80
CA LEU A 150 6.04 -11.68 1.37
C LEU A 150 5.20 -11.87 0.11
N PRO A 151 3.94 -11.40 0.05
CA PRO A 151 3.04 -11.60 -1.09
C PRO A 151 3.29 -10.67 -2.29
N ILE A 152 3.88 -9.50 -2.03
CA ILE A 152 4.13 -8.45 -3.01
C ILE A 152 5.42 -7.70 -2.65
N GLU A 153 6.10 -7.13 -3.65
CA GLU A 153 7.30 -6.34 -3.43
C GLU A 153 7.03 -5.08 -2.59
N PRO A 154 7.97 -4.64 -1.72
CA PRO A 154 7.80 -3.47 -0.86
C PRO A 154 7.50 -2.16 -1.58
N MET A 155 7.89 -2.01 -2.85
CA MET A 155 7.54 -0.82 -3.63
C MET A 155 6.02 -0.61 -3.74
N TRP A 156 5.20 -1.65 -3.58
CA TRP A 156 3.75 -1.47 -3.48
C TRP A 156 3.31 -0.65 -2.25
N ILE A 157 4.09 -0.68 -1.16
CA ILE A 157 3.85 0.15 0.03
C ILE A 157 4.00 1.64 -0.32
N ALA A 158 4.93 1.98 -1.20
CA ALA A 158 5.08 3.36 -1.67
C ALA A 158 3.80 3.90 -2.31
N ASP A 159 3.12 3.07 -3.11
CA ASP A 159 1.89 3.46 -3.78
C ASP A 159 0.79 3.82 -2.76
N ALA A 160 0.78 3.15 -1.60
CA ALA A 160 -0.15 3.45 -0.51
C ALA A 160 0.09 4.82 0.13
N PHE A 161 1.28 5.40 -0.02
CA PHE A 161 1.60 6.78 0.37
C PHE A 161 1.18 7.83 -0.69
N GLY A 162 0.20 7.50 -1.54
CA GLY A 162 -0.32 8.42 -2.54
C GLY A 162 0.55 8.54 -3.78
N LEU A 163 1.44 7.56 -4.03
CA LEU A 163 2.35 7.55 -5.17
C LEU A 163 1.96 6.52 -6.24
N ALA A 164 0.73 6.01 -6.16
CA ALA A 164 0.20 5.08 -7.16
C ALA A 164 0.23 5.69 -8.57
N GLU A 165 0.63 4.87 -9.53
CA GLU A 165 0.60 5.18 -10.95
C GLU A 165 -0.19 4.09 -11.69
N ILE A 166 -1.08 4.51 -12.58
CA ILE A 166 -1.89 3.61 -13.41
C ILE A 166 -1.33 3.63 -14.82
N ASP A 167 -0.77 2.51 -15.28
CA ASP A 167 -0.44 2.31 -16.69
C ASP A 167 -1.73 2.01 -17.47
N PRO A 168 -2.13 2.85 -18.44
CA PRO A 168 -3.34 2.63 -19.24
C PRO A 168 -3.36 1.29 -19.96
N ASN A 169 -2.20 0.74 -20.32
CA ASN A 169 -2.11 -0.54 -21.03
C ASN A 169 -2.43 -1.75 -20.13
N THR A 170 -2.45 -1.55 -18.81
CA THR A 170 -2.77 -2.60 -17.84
C THR A 170 -4.24 -2.60 -17.43
N VAL A 171 -5.01 -1.57 -17.79
CA VAL A 171 -6.41 -1.46 -17.39
C VAL A 171 -7.26 -2.49 -18.13
N ILE A 172 -7.97 -3.32 -17.37
CA ILE A 172 -8.87 -4.35 -17.91
C ILE A 172 -10.34 -3.92 -17.85
N SER A 173 -10.71 -3.08 -16.87
CA SER A 173 -12.05 -2.51 -16.74
C SER A 173 -12.07 -1.27 -15.84
N GLY A 174 -13.13 -0.47 -15.98
CA GLY A 174 -13.30 0.81 -15.27
C GLY A 174 -12.99 2.04 -16.13
N PRO A 175 -13.18 3.24 -15.59
CA PRO A 175 -13.66 3.54 -14.24
C PRO A 175 -15.17 3.26 -14.11
N THR A 176 -15.58 2.66 -13.00
CA THR A 176 -16.99 2.50 -12.64
C THR A 176 -17.28 3.15 -11.30
N VAL A 177 -18.41 3.85 -11.16
CA VAL A 177 -18.87 4.35 -9.86
C VAL A 177 -19.38 3.18 -9.03
N ARG A 178 -18.84 3.06 -7.81
CA ARG A 178 -19.25 2.07 -6.81
C ARG A 178 -20.47 2.55 -6.02
N GLY A 179 -21.12 1.62 -5.31
CA GLY A 179 -22.25 1.96 -4.43
C GLY A 179 -21.89 2.89 -3.26
N ASP A 180 -20.61 2.98 -2.90
CA ASP A 180 -20.08 3.91 -1.90
C ASP A 180 -19.65 5.27 -2.50
N GLY A 181 -19.86 5.47 -3.80
CA GLY A 181 -19.54 6.71 -4.51
C GLY A 181 -18.09 6.82 -4.98
N LYS A 182 -17.21 5.87 -4.68
CA LYS A 182 -15.82 5.85 -5.20
C LYS A 182 -15.77 5.38 -6.65
N LEU A 183 -14.70 5.73 -7.36
CA LEU A 183 -14.39 5.14 -8.66
C LEU A 183 -13.57 3.87 -8.47
N GLU A 184 -13.81 2.86 -9.30
CA GLU A 184 -13.09 1.60 -9.30
C GLU A 184 -12.43 1.36 -10.66
N ILE A 185 -11.13 1.03 -10.65
CA ILE A 185 -10.36 0.62 -11.82
C ILE A 185 -9.72 -0.73 -11.53
N HIS A 186 -9.81 -1.65 -12.49
CA HIS A 186 -9.15 -2.95 -12.44
C HIS A 186 -7.99 -2.96 -13.43
N CYS A 187 -6.84 -3.40 -12.95
CA CYS A 187 -5.61 -3.55 -13.73
C CYS A 187 -5.12 -5.00 -13.65
N GLN A 188 -4.45 -5.45 -14.70
CA GLN A 188 -3.68 -6.70 -14.70
C GLN A 188 -2.21 -6.43 -14.38
N LEU A 189 -1.61 -7.27 -13.56
CA LEU A 189 -0.18 -7.28 -13.30
C LEU A 189 0.37 -8.62 -13.80
N VAL A 190 0.97 -8.60 -14.99
CA VAL A 190 1.50 -9.80 -15.65
C VAL A 190 2.89 -10.10 -15.12
N GLN A 191 3.10 -11.29 -14.58
CA GLN A 191 4.39 -11.77 -14.09
C GLN A 191 4.68 -13.17 -14.66
N PRO A 192 5.96 -13.60 -14.74
CA PRO A 192 6.32 -14.95 -15.17
C PRO A 192 5.60 -16.05 -14.37
N ALA A 193 5.40 -15.86 -13.07
CA ALA A 193 4.68 -16.79 -12.20
C ALA A 193 3.15 -16.82 -12.42
N GLY A 194 2.59 -15.85 -13.15
CA GLY A 194 1.17 -15.74 -13.44
C GLY A 194 0.66 -14.29 -13.43
N THR A 195 -0.61 -14.12 -13.80
CA THR A 195 -1.26 -12.80 -13.83
C THR A 195 -1.95 -12.52 -12.50
N MET A 196 -1.54 -11.46 -11.83
CA MET A 196 -2.22 -10.89 -10.67
C MET A 196 -3.21 -9.82 -11.11
N ARG A 197 -4.18 -9.48 -10.24
CA ARG A 197 -5.11 -8.38 -10.48
C ARG A 197 -4.95 -7.31 -9.42
N ARG A 198 -4.79 -6.07 -9.84
CA ARG A 198 -4.77 -4.89 -8.97
C ARG A 198 -6.08 -4.12 -9.13
N VAL A 199 -6.65 -3.67 -8.03
CA VAL A 199 -7.87 -2.85 -8.03
C VAL A 199 -7.56 -1.56 -7.29
N TYR A 200 -7.88 -0.42 -7.91
CA TYR A 200 -7.76 0.90 -7.32
C TYR A 200 -9.15 1.43 -6.99
N TRP A 201 -9.33 1.92 -5.76
CA TRP A 201 -10.45 2.78 -5.42
C TRP A 201 -9.97 4.21 -5.31
N ILE A 202 -10.71 5.11 -5.95
CA ILE A 202 -10.31 6.50 -6.17
C ILE A 202 -11.46 7.41 -5.69
N ASP A 203 -11.11 8.50 -5.03
CA ASP A 203 -12.06 9.54 -4.69
C ASP A 203 -12.68 10.14 -5.96
N SER A 204 -14.00 10.07 -6.08
CA SER A 204 -14.73 10.42 -7.30
C SER A 204 -14.83 11.92 -7.56
N ALA A 205 -14.50 12.76 -6.59
CA ALA A 205 -14.44 14.21 -6.74
C ALA A 205 -13.00 14.71 -6.82
N LEU A 206 -12.09 14.13 -6.03
CA LEU A 206 -10.74 14.66 -5.79
C LEU A 206 -9.64 13.93 -6.58
N GLY A 207 -9.89 12.70 -7.04
CA GLY A 207 -9.03 12.00 -7.99
C GLY A 207 -7.73 11.43 -7.43
N TYR A 208 -7.62 11.25 -6.11
CA TYR A 208 -6.53 10.49 -5.49
C TYR A 208 -6.99 9.06 -5.14
N VAL A 209 -6.04 8.13 -5.12
CA VAL A 209 -6.27 6.73 -4.73
C VAL A 209 -6.48 6.65 -3.22
N THR A 210 -7.60 6.08 -2.78
CA THR A 210 -7.89 5.86 -1.36
C THR A 210 -7.62 4.42 -0.94
N ASP A 211 -7.81 3.45 -1.83
CA ASP A 211 -7.67 2.04 -1.49
C ASP A 211 -7.06 1.28 -2.66
N GLN A 212 -6.31 0.22 -2.32
CA GLN A 212 -5.69 -0.64 -3.31
C GLN A 212 -5.80 -2.08 -2.84
N TYR A 213 -6.09 -2.96 -3.79
CA TYR A 213 -6.22 -4.39 -3.54
C TYR A 213 -5.41 -5.14 -4.56
N VAL A 214 -4.72 -6.18 -4.13
CA VAL A 214 -3.97 -7.08 -5.01
C VAL A 214 -4.44 -8.50 -4.79
N TYR A 215 -4.89 -9.12 -5.86
CA TYR A 215 -5.31 -10.51 -5.90
C TYR A 215 -4.28 -11.36 -6.63
N SER A 216 -3.98 -12.54 -6.09
CA SER A 216 -3.15 -13.54 -6.74
C SER A 216 -3.81 -14.08 -8.03
N ALA A 217 -3.06 -14.87 -8.79
CA ALA A 217 -3.58 -15.60 -9.95
C ALA A 217 -4.72 -16.59 -9.60
N SER A 218 -4.80 -17.05 -8.34
CA SER A 218 -5.89 -17.90 -7.84
C SER A 218 -7.11 -17.10 -7.36
N GLY A 219 -7.07 -15.77 -7.42
CA GLY A 219 -8.14 -14.89 -6.97
C GLY A 219 -8.14 -14.61 -5.46
N ALA A 220 -7.14 -15.06 -4.71
CA ALA A 220 -7.01 -14.75 -3.29
C ALA A 220 -6.49 -13.31 -3.09
N LEU A 221 -7.06 -12.57 -2.14
CA LEU A 221 -6.52 -11.26 -1.74
C LEU A 221 -5.18 -11.48 -1.01
N VAL A 222 -4.11 -10.87 -1.51
CA VAL A 222 -2.76 -11.04 -0.95
C VAL A 222 -2.15 -9.74 -0.40
N ALA A 223 -2.68 -8.58 -0.81
CA ALA A 223 -2.34 -7.29 -0.22
C ALA A 223 -3.52 -6.32 -0.35
N GLU A 224 -3.75 -5.51 0.69
CA GLU A 224 -4.67 -4.39 0.64
C GLU A 224 -4.14 -3.19 1.43
N SER A 225 -4.43 -1.99 0.93
CA SER A 225 -4.06 -0.72 1.58
C SER A 225 -5.27 0.21 1.65
N HIS A 226 -5.39 0.94 2.75
CA HIS A 226 -6.35 2.02 2.94
C HIS A 226 -5.64 3.30 3.35
N SER A 227 -5.86 4.36 2.60
CA SER A 227 -5.21 5.65 2.79
C SER A 227 -6.26 6.69 3.21
N ALA A 228 -5.95 7.44 4.26
CA ALA A 228 -6.86 8.41 4.87
C ALA A 228 -6.11 9.66 5.34
N ARG A 229 -6.89 10.68 5.75
CA ARG A 229 -6.39 12.00 6.16
C ARG A 229 -5.48 12.60 5.09
N HIS A 230 -6.00 12.70 3.86
CA HIS A 230 -5.27 13.29 2.75
C HIS A 230 -5.12 14.80 2.96
N GLU A 231 -3.91 15.31 2.77
CA GLU A 231 -3.60 16.74 2.76
C GLU A 231 -3.16 17.15 1.36
N TYR A 232 -3.67 18.28 0.88
CA TYR A 232 -3.33 18.79 -0.44
C TYR A 232 -2.04 19.62 -0.40
N PHE A 233 -1.15 19.36 -1.36
CA PHE A 233 0.10 20.08 -1.55
C PHE A 233 0.02 20.89 -2.85
N ASP A 234 -0.19 22.21 -2.74
CA ASP A 234 -0.35 23.11 -3.89
C ASP A 234 0.83 23.07 -4.85
N ASP A 235 2.05 23.09 -4.31
CA ASP A 235 3.29 23.18 -5.09
C ASP A 235 3.45 22.01 -6.07
N ILE A 236 2.82 20.86 -5.78
CA ILE A 236 2.85 19.65 -6.61
C ILE A 236 1.46 19.25 -7.14
N GLY A 237 0.41 19.99 -6.77
CA GLY A 237 -0.95 19.77 -7.24
C GLY A 237 -1.58 18.43 -6.84
N CYS A 238 -1.10 17.76 -5.79
CA CYS A 238 -1.49 16.40 -5.40
C CYS A 238 -1.85 16.32 -3.91
N ALA A 239 -2.66 15.33 -3.54
CA ALA A 239 -2.97 15.02 -2.14
C ALA A 239 -2.19 13.79 -1.66
N LEU A 240 -1.62 13.86 -0.46
CA LEU A 240 -0.87 12.75 0.16
C LEU A 240 -1.56 12.30 1.46
N PRO A 241 -1.66 10.99 1.75
CA PRO A 241 -2.30 10.49 2.95
C PRO A 241 -1.40 10.64 4.19
N HIS A 242 -1.98 11.04 5.32
CA HIS A 242 -1.30 11.06 6.62
C HIS A 242 -1.63 9.83 7.48
N GLN A 243 -2.43 8.90 6.97
CA GLN A 243 -2.69 7.61 7.55
C GLN A 243 -2.72 6.56 6.45
N VAL A 244 -1.97 5.48 6.62
CA VAL A 244 -1.95 4.34 5.73
C VAL A 244 -2.11 3.07 6.57
N ASP A 245 -3.17 2.32 6.31
CA ASP A 245 -3.39 1.00 6.88
C ASP A 245 -3.05 -0.04 5.81
N LEU A 246 -2.23 -1.04 6.15
CA LEU A 246 -1.74 -2.07 5.25
C LEU A 246 -2.07 -3.45 5.80
N ILE A 247 -2.49 -4.36 4.93
CA ILE A 247 -2.64 -5.78 5.25
C ILE A 247 -1.94 -6.58 4.15
N LEU A 248 -1.00 -7.43 4.55
CA LEU A 248 -0.30 -8.38 3.68
C LEU A 248 -0.71 -9.79 4.09
N ALA A 249 -1.21 -10.59 3.15
CA ALA A 249 -1.68 -11.94 3.37
C ALA A 249 -0.90 -12.93 2.49
N PRO A 250 0.30 -13.36 2.91
CA PRO A 250 1.09 -14.33 2.16
C PRO A 250 0.38 -15.69 2.07
N VAL A 251 0.61 -16.41 0.98
CA VAL A 251 -0.02 -17.73 0.75
C VAL A 251 0.66 -18.77 1.65
N GLY A 252 -0.01 -19.14 2.74
CA GLY A 252 0.49 -20.14 3.71
C GLY A 252 1.31 -19.56 4.86
N GLY A 253 1.35 -18.23 5.01
CA GLY A 253 1.93 -17.55 6.17
C GLY A 253 0.86 -16.78 6.97
N PRO A 254 1.19 -16.30 8.18
CA PRO A 254 0.29 -15.43 8.94
C PRO A 254 0.15 -14.05 8.24
N PRO A 255 -1.02 -13.40 8.31
CA PRO A 255 -1.17 -12.05 7.79
C PRO A 255 -0.42 -11.03 8.65
N LEU A 256 0.14 -10.02 8.00
CA LEU A 256 0.72 -8.84 8.64
C LEU A 256 -0.22 -7.67 8.48
N SER A 257 -0.58 -7.00 9.58
CA SER A 257 -1.37 -5.77 9.54
C SER A 257 -0.60 -4.62 10.19
N LEU A 258 -0.51 -3.50 9.49
CA LEU A 258 0.24 -2.30 9.90
C LEU A 258 -0.69 -1.08 9.82
N ARG A 259 -0.53 -0.14 10.75
CA ARG A 259 -0.99 1.25 10.60
C ARG A 259 0.23 2.15 10.64
N ILE A 260 0.35 3.03 9.67
CA ILE A 260 1.40 4.03 9.59
C ILE A 260 0.73 5.40 9.60
N GLU A 261 1.18 6.27 10.50
CA GLU A 261 0.75 7.66 10.57
C GLU A 261 1.92 8.56 10.21
N VAL A 262 1.69 9.53 9.33
CA VAL A 262 2.72 10.48 8.92
C VAL A 262 2.33 11.86 9.44
N GLY A 263 3.23 12.49 10.18
CA GLY A 263 3.07 13.85 10.68
C GLY A 263 3.26 14.87 9.58
N ARG A 264 4.42 14.84 8.91
CA ARG A 264 4.76 15.79 7.85
C ARG A 264 5.60 15.12 6.76
N TYR A 265 5.29 15.45 5.50
CA TYR A 265 6.10 15.09 4.35
C TYR A 265 7.10 16.19 3.96
N MET A 266 8.27 15.74 3.49
CA MET A 266 9.16 16.51 2.65
C MET A 266 9.03 15.96 1.23
N VAL A 267 8.45 16.77 0.35
CA VAL A 267 8.17 16.41 -1.04
C VAL A 267 9.33 16.87 -1.91
N ASN A 268 9.75 16.01 -2.85
CA ASN A 268 10.90 16.23 -3.72
C ASN A 268 12.20 16.56 -2.96
N GLN A 269 12.34 15.95 -1.78
CA GLN A 269 13.50 16.06 -0.93
C GLN A 269 13.67 14.80 -0.07
N ILE A 270 14.91 14.32 0.04
CA ILE A 270 15.31 13.31 1.02
C ILE A 270 15.83 14.01 2.29
N LEU A 271 15.27 13.62 3.43
CA LEU A 271 15.76 14.02 4.73
C LEU A 271 17.04 13.27 5.09
N GLY A 272 18.09 14.02 5.43
CA GLY A 272 19.39 13.46 5.81
C GLY A 272 20.35 13.30 4.64
N GLY A 273 21.58 12.90 4.95
CA GLY A 273 22.66 12.69 3.98
C GLY A 273 23.32 11.33 4.14
N ASP A 274 22.57 10.32 4.62
CA ASP A 274 23.08 8.97 4.78
C ASP A 274 23.32 8.34 3.39
N PRO A 275 24.57 8.08 2.99
CA PRO A 275 24.86 7.45 1.71
C PRO A 275 24.34 6.00 1.64
N ASN A 276 24.04 5.38 2.79
CA ASN A 276 23.57 4.00 2.89
C ASN A 276 22.04 3.89 3.07
N LEU A 277 21.31 4.99 2.88
CA LEU A 277 19.86 5.04 3.12
C LEU A 277 19.09 3.90 2.43
N PHE A 278 19.45 3.60 1.18
CA PHE A 278 18.83 2.55 0.37
C PHE A 278 19.71 1.28 0.24
N VAL A 279 20.62 1.06 1.18
CA VAL A 279 21.48 -0.14 1.23
C VAL A 279 20.88 -1.17 2.18
N MET A 280 20.63 -2.38 1.68
CA MET A 280 20.11 -3.49 2.48
C MET A 280 20.99 -3.73 3.72
N PRO A 281 20.39 -3.88 4.92
CA PRO A 281 21.16 -4.13 6.14
C PRO A 281 21.90 -5.47 6.07
N GLN A 282 22.99 -5.59 6.83
CA GLN A 282 23.89 -6.75 6.79
C GLN A 282 24.11 -7.39 8.17
N ASP A 283 23.48 -6.85 9.22
CA ASP A 283 23.71 -7.16 10.63
C ASP A 283 22.55 -7.97 11.26
N ALA A 284 21.62 -8.44 10.44
CA ALA A 284 20.56 -9.34 10.88
C ALA A 284 21.14 -10.69 11.35
N ALA A 285 20.54 -11.25 12.40
CA ALA A 285 21.00 -12.51 12.97
C ALA A 285 20.76 -13.70 12.03
N GLN A 286 19.73 -13.59 11.20
CA GLN A 286 19.38 -14.56 10.18
C GLN A 286 19.05 -13.82 8.89
N VAL A 287 19.54 -14.34 7.75
CA VAL A 287 19.32 -13.77 6.42
C VAL A 287 18.77 -14.86 5.52
N VAL A 288 17.64 -14.57 4.85
CA VAL A 288 16.89 -15.54 4.04
C VAL A 288 16.60 -14.94 2.68
N ASN A 289 17.09 -15.61 1.62
CA ASN A 289 16.72 -15.26 0.25
C ASN A 289 15.36 -15.91 -0.09
N ILE A 290 14.30 -15.09 -0.19
CA ILE A 290 12.95 -15.59 -0.41
C ILE A 290 12.70 -16.09 -1.84
N ALA A 291 13.57 -15.74 -2.80
CA ALA A 291 13.50 -16.29 -4.15
C ALA A 291 13.99 -17.75 -4.21
N GLN A 292 14.70 -18.22 -3.18
CA GLN A 292 15.28 -19.56 -3.11
C GLN A 292 14.54 -20.50 -2.15
N ILE A 293 13.48 -20.04 -1.49
CA ILE A 293 12.69 -20.88 -0.59
C ILE A 293 11.88 -21.86 -1.43
N THR A 294 12.43 -23.07 -1.63
CA THR A 294 11.71 -24.18 -2.24
C THR A 294 10.67 -24.69 -1.26
N ASN A 295 9.38 -24.42 -1.53
CA ASN A 295 8.16 -24.98 -0.91
C ASN A 295 8.34 -25.95 0.28
N GLN A 296 8.90 -25.48 1.39
CA GLN A 296 8.77 -26.14 2.67
C GLN A 296 7.76 -25.31 3.47
N PRO A 297 6.64 -25.91 3.93
CA PRO A 297 5.71 -25.19 4.79
C PRO A 297 6.47 -24.69 6.01
N MET A 298 6.49 -23.37 6.21
CA MET A 298 6.94 -22.80 7.48
C MET A 298 6.10 -23.45 8.57
N SER A 299 6.76 -24.10 9.54
CA SER A 299 6.04 -24.66 10.68
C SER A 299 5.27 -23.52 11.36
N PRO A 300 3.97 -23.68 11.62
CA PRO A 300 3.22 -22.67 12.34
C PRO A 300 3.91 -22.41 13.67
N ALA A 301 4.00 -21.14 14.06
CA ALA A 301 4.49 -20.76 15.38
C ALA A 301 3.74 -21.60 16.45
N PRO A 302 4.46 -22.23 17.41
CA PRO A 302 3.81 -23.01 18.44
C PRO A 302 2.98 -22.06 19.32
N GLY A 303 1.65 -22.12 19.22
CA GLY A 303 0.76 -21.36 20.10
C GLY A 303 -0.60 -20.92 19.55
N VAL A 304 -0.98 -21.24 18.32
CA VAL A 304 -2.33 -20.93 17.83
C VAL A 304 -3.12 -22.21 17.57
N SER A 305 -3.76 -22.72 18.63
CA SER A 305 -4.88 -23.67 18.48
C SER A 305 -6.10 -22.90 17.99
N ILE A 306 -6.39 -22.97 16.69
CA ILE A 306 -7.71 -22.57 16.17
C ILE A 306 -8.59 -23.81 16.23
N GLU A 307 -9.38 -23.91 17.30
CA GLU A 307 -10.50 -24.84 17.37
C GLU A 307 -11.57 -24.36 16.37
N LYS A 308 -11.60 -25.00 15.19
CA LYS A 308 -12.60 -24.73 14.17
C LYS A 308 -13.88 -25.49 14.50
N THR A 309 -14.69 -24.93 15.40
CA THR A 309 -16.09 -25.34 15.55
C THR A 309 -16.93 -24.47 14.61
N VAL A 310 -17.34 -25.04 13.48
CA VAL A 310 -18.38 -24.49 12.61
C VAL A 310 -19.71 -25.10 13.08
N PRO A 311 -20.68 -24.33 13.59
CA PRO A 311 -22.05 -24.78 13.70
C PRO A 311 -22.61 -24.91 12.28
N GLN A 312 -22.88 -26.14 11.89
CA GLN A 312 -23.53 -26.49 10.65
C GLN A 312 -25.03 -26.35 10.87
N ASP A 313 -25.62 -25.20 10.49
CA ASP A 313 -27.06 -25.12 10.19
C ASP A 313 -27.44 -23.87 9.37
N ALA A 314 -28.32 -24.12 8.39
CA ALA A 314 -29.13 -23.20 7.58
C ALA A 314 -28.48 -22.40 6.42
N LEU A 315 -28.41 -23.02 5.24
CA LEU A 315 -28.64 -22.35 3.95
C LEU A 315 -29.88 -22.96 3.27
N PRO A 316 -30.83 -22.15 2.75
CA PRO A 316 -31.98 -22.69 2.01
C PRO A 316 -31.55 -23.15 0.61
N ALA A 317 -32.05 -24.34 0.24
CA ALA A 317 -31.82 -24.99 -1.04
C ALA A 317 -32.55 -24.27 -2.18
N TYR A 318 -31.83 -24.00 -3.27
CA TYR A 318 -32.44 -23.73 -4.58
C TYR A 318 -32.26 -24.97 -5.44
N SER A 319 -33.35 -25.71 -5.66
CA SER A 319 -33.41 -26.91 -6.50
C SER A 319 -33.67 -26.52 -7.96
N ALA A 320 -32.78 -26.94 -8.85
CA ALA A 320 -33.04 -26.99 -10.30
C ALA A 320 -33.53 -28.40 -10.67
N PRO A 321 -34.58 -28.56 -11.49
CA PRO A 321 -35.01 -29.88 -11.93
C PRO A 321 -34.20 -30.37 -13.15
N LEU A 322 -33.73 -31.62 -13.04
CA LEU A 322 -33.24 -32.45 -14.13
C LEU A 322 -34.44 -33.06 -14.89
N GLN A 323 -34.37 -33.10 -16.22
CA GLN A 323 -35.10 -34.09 -17.02
C GLN A 323 -34.18 -34.68 -18.12
N ALA A 324 -34.01 -35.99 -18.05
CA ALA A 324 -33.57 -36.87 -19.14
C ALA A 324 -34.56 -36.75 -20.32
N GLY A 325 -34.21 -36.85 -21.61
CA GLY A 325 -33.31 -37.77 -22.29
C GLY A 325 -34.17 -38.69 -23.18
N THR A 326 -34.09 -38.55 -24.52
CA THR A 326 -34.08 -39.62 -25.56
C THR A 326 -34.49 -39.12 -26.97
N SER A 327 -33.91 -39.82 -27.94
CA SER A 327 -33.86 -39.72 -29.42
C SER A 327 -35.17 -39.54 -30.21
N SER A 328 -35.09 -38.87 -31.38
CA SER A 328 -35.45 -39.45 -32.70
C SER A 328 -35.25 -38.48 -33.89
N ARG A 329 -34.70 -39.05 -34.97
CA ARG A 329 -34.76 -38.74 -36.41
C ARG A 329 -35.70 -37.61 -36.89
N PHE A 330 -35.26 -36.76 -37.83
CA PHE A 330 -35.61 -36.79 -39.27
C PHE A 330 -34.96 -35.63 -40.07
N ARG A 331 -34.91 -35.80 -41.40
CA ARG A 331 -34.12 -35.09 -42.44
C ARG A 331 -34.63 -33.70 -42.88
N PRO A 332 -33.82 -32.93 -43.65
CA PRO A 332 -34.11 -31.57 -44.13
C PRO A 332 -34.86 -31.56 -45.47
N ILE A 333 -35.49 -30.43 -45.81
CA ILE A 333 -35.73 -29.86 -47.17
C ILE A 333 -36.45 -28.51 -46.99
N GLY A 334 -36.06 -27.49 -47.77
CA GLY A 334 -36.95 -26.35 -48.07
C GLY A 334 -36.30 -24.97 -48.19
N GLN A 335 -35.69 -24.70 -49.35
CA GLN A 335 -35.45 -23.35 -49.91
C GLN A 335 -36.78 -22.59 -50.13
N PRO A 336 -36.77 -21.23 -50.22
CA PRO A 336 -36.57 -20.52 -51.50
C PRO A 336 -35.56 -19.36 -51.37
N ALA A 337 -34.62 -19.11 -52.28
CA ALA A 337 -34.68 -18.67 -53.69
C ALA A 337 -34.85 -17.14 -53.89
N ASN A 338 -33.75 -16.52 -54.36
CA ASN A 338 -33.60 -15.39 -55.29
C ASN A 338 -33.77 -13.92 -54.83
N SER A 339 -32.62 -13.24 -54.61
CA SER A 339 -31.95 -12.22 -55.46
C SER A 339 -32.75 -11.07 -56.14
N PRO A 340 -32.14 -9.92 -56.53
CA PRO A 340 -30.70 -9.68 -56.74
C PRO A 340 -30.11 -8.34 -56.26
N ALA A 341 -28.78 -8.30 -56.42
CA ALA A 341 -27.82 -7.23 -56.19
C ALA A 341 -28.00 -5.97 -57.05
N VAL A 342 -27.47 -4.85 -56.55
CA VAL A 342 -27.10 -3.68 -57.34
C VAL A 342 -25.59 -3.49 -57.25
N GLN A 343 -24.91 -3.67 -58.37
CA GLN A 343 -23.50 -3.29 -58.58
C GLN A 343 -23.37 -2.72 -60.00
N LEU A 344 -23.07 -1.41 -60.07
CA LEU A 344 -22.51 -0.67 -61.21
C LEU A 344 -21.57 0.34 -60.51
N GLY A 345 -20.25 0.35 -60.66
CA GLY A 345 -19.46 0.48 -61.88
C GLY A 345 -18.68 1.82 -61.80
N PRO A 346 -17.40 1.90 -62.21
CA PRO A 346 -16.47 2.94 -61.77
C PRO A 346 -16.51 4.21 -62.64
N THR A 347 -16.08 5.35 -62.09
CA THR A 347 -15.76 6.56 -62.87
C THR A 347 -14.31 6.97 -62.62
N HIS A 348 -13.56 7.07 -63.73
CA HIS A 348 -12.18 7.53 -63.84
C HIS A 348 -12.15 8.97 -64.40
N TYR A 349 -11.18 9.77 -63.93
CA TYR A 349 -10.50 10.94 -64.54
C TYR A 349 -11.28 12.24 -64.86
N ARG A 350 -10.80 13.38 -64.32
CA ARG A 350 -9.98 14.38 -65.06
C ARG A 350 -9.37 15.46 -64.14
N ASN A 351 -8.09 15.78 -64.39
CA ASN A 351 -7.36 16.97 -63.94
C ASN A 351 -8.04 18.28 -64.36
N GLN A 352 -7.98 19.29 -63.49
CA GLN A 352 -7.50 20.66 -63.79
C GLN A 352 -6.83 21.21 -62.54
#